data_AF-A0AB38V1G7-F1
#
_entry.id   AF-A0AB38V1G7-F1
#
_cell.length_a   1.000
_cell.length_b   1.000
_cell.length_c   1.000
_cell.angle_alpha   90.00
_cell.angle_beta   90.00
_cell.angle_gamma   90.00
#
_symmetry.space_group_name_H-M   'P 1'
#
loop_
_entity.id
_entity.type
_entity.pdbx_description
1 polymer ?
#
loop_
_entity_poly.entity_id
_entity_poly.type
_entity_poly.pdbx_seq_one_letter_code
_entity_poly.pdbx_strand_id
1 'polypeptide(L)'
;MLSNPAVWEKTALIVSYDECGTFFDHVVPPTAPAGTPGEWISNSVDINKVDGSGGIRGPIGLGYRVPCMVISPYSRSGLMVHDTFDHTSQLRLLETRFGAPVPNLTPWRRSVTGDMTSTFNFAIPPNPSRPNLGRPGLQALKALPQCVPNAILGGTLELPSVAIPYKVPYPQVMPPQETSPSRGIPSGPC
;
A
#
# COMPACT_ATOMS: atom_id res chain seq x y z
N MET A 1 8.56 3.27 -20.80
CA MET A 1 9.69 3.28 -19.84
C MET A 1 10.69 2.17 -20.13
N LEU A 2 10.32 0.89 -20.01
CA LEU A 2 11.27 -0.22 -20.21
C LEU A 2 11.89 -0.32 -21.62
N SER A 3 11.29 0.32 -22.63
CA SER A 3 11.82 0.39 -24.00
C SER A 3 13.02 1.34 -24.16
N ASN A 4 13.28 2.23 -23.19
CA ASN A 4 14.43 3.13 -23.21
C ASN A 4 15.22 2.98 -21.89
N PRO A 5 16.31 2.18 -21.88
CA PRO A 5 17.10 1.92 -20.68
C PRO A 5 17.67 3.18 -20.04
N ALA A 6 18.09 4.17 -20.84
CA ALA A 6 18.68 5.41 -20.34
C ALA A 6 17.67 6.28 -19.54
N VAL A 7 16.38 6.17 -19.85
CA VAL A 7 15.31 6.80 -19.07
C VAL A 7 14.96 5.95 -17.85
N TRP A 8 14.80 4.64 -18.04
CA TRP A 8 14.41 3.72 -16.96
C TRP A 8 15.40 3.74 -15.78
N GLU A 9 16.70 3.79 -16.06
CA GLU A 9 17.76 3.87 -15.05
C GLU A 9 17.62 5.06 -14.09
N LYS A 10 16.92 6.12 -14.51
CA LYS A 10 16.73 7.37 -13.75
C LYS A 10 15.29 7.58 -13.29
N THR A 11 14.43 6.56 -13.39
CA THR A 11 13.00 6.70 -13.11
C THR A 11 12.58 5.98 -11.83
N ALA A 12 11.65 6.58 -11.10
CA ALA A 12 10.84 5.93 -10.09
C ALA A 12 9.36 6.09 -10.47
N LEU A 13 8.62 4.98 -10.53
CA LEU A 13 7.17 4.96 -10.68
C LEU A 13 6.54 4.68 -9.31
N ILE A 14 5.73 5.61 -8.82
CA ILE A 14 4.98 5.46 -7.57
C ILE A 14 3.53 5.21 -7.95
N VAL A 15 2.98 4.09 -7.48
CA VAL A 15 1.57 3.73 -7.64
C VAL A 15 0.94 3.75 -6.24
N SER A 16 0.03 4.70 -6.02
CA SER A 16 -0.75 4.82 -4.79
C SER A 16 -2.22 4.95 -5.13
N TYR A 17 -3.08 4.52 -4.22
CA TYR A 17 -4.52 4.72 -4.31
C TYR A 17 -4.90 5.98 -3.56
N ASP A 18 -5.93 6.70 -3.99
CA ASP A 18 -6.41 7.91 -3.32
C ASP A 18 -7.23 7.60 -2.06
N GLU A 19 -7.90 6.44 -2.02
CA GLU A 19 -8.72 6.00 -0.89
C GLU A 19 -8.81 4.46 -0.76
N CYS A 20 -9.45 3.96 0.30
CA CYS A 20 -9.46 2.54 0.71
C CYS A 20 -10.52 1.62 0.05
N GLY A 21 -11.34 2.14 -0.85
CA GLY A 21 -12.33 1.40 -1.62
C GLY A 21 -13.47 0.80 -0.81
N THR A 22 -13.73 1.32 0.40
CA THR A 22 -14.73 0.78 1.37
C THR A 22 -14.38 -0.61 1.94
N PHE A 23 -13.20 -1.16 1.65
CA PHE A 23 -12.75 -2.40 2.28
C PHE A 23 -12.29 -2.14 3.71
N PHE A 24 -12.58 -3.10 4.60
CA PHE A 24 -12.15 -3.01 5.99
C PHE A 24 -10.63 -3.11 6.11
N ASP A 25 -10.03 -2.17 6.84
CA ASP A 25 -8.67 -2.24 7.32
C ASP A 25 -8.65 -2.34 8.85
N HIS A 26 -7.83 -3.24 9.38
CA HIS A 26 -7.72 -3.50 10.81
C HIS A 26 -6.77 -2.56 11.54
N VAL A 27 -5.91 -1.83 10.83
CA VAL A 27 -4.94 -0.92 11.46
C VAL A 27 -5.60 0.42 11.77
N VAL A 28 -5.57 0.78 13.04
CA VAL A 28 -6.02 2.10 13.50
C VAL A 28 -5.05 3.16 12.97
N PRO A 29 -5.53 4.17 12.24
CA PRO A 29 -4.64 5.17 11.67
C PRO A 29 -4.07 6.10 12.74
N PRO A 30 -2.79 6.51 12.63
CA PRO A 30 -2.23 7.53 13.49
C PRO A 30 -3.03 8.84 13.41
N THR A 31 -3.28 9.44 14.58
CA THR A 31 -4.00 10.70 14.72
C THR A 31 -3.23 11.64 15.61
N ALA A 32 -3.29 12.94 15.31
CA ALA A 32 -2.60 13.96 16.07
C ALA A 32 -3.28 14.19 17.43
N PRO A 33 -2.55 14.56 18.49
CA PRO A 33 -3.15 14.99 19.75
C PRO A 33 -4.08 16.20 19.59
N ALA A 34 -5.10 16.30 20.46
CA ALA A 34 -6.07 17.39 20.45
C ALA A 34 -5.42 18.77 20.39
N GLY A 35 -5.89 19.59 19.44
CA GLY A 35 -5.40 20.97 19.26
C GLY A 35 -4.09 21.10 18.46
N THR A 36 -3.56 20.01 17.89
CA THR A 36 -2.40 20.08 17.00
C THR A 36 -2.70 21.00 15.80
N PRO A 37 -1.95 22.11 15.60
CA PRO A 37 -2.22 23.06 14.53
C PRO A 37 -2.17 22.41 13.14
N GLY A 38 -3.20 22.66 12.33
CA GLY A 38 -3.30 22.13 10.96
C GLY A 38 -3.68 20.65 10.85
N GLU A 39 -3.80 19.92 11.97
CA GLU A 39 -4.13 18.48 11.99
C GLU A 39 -5.50 18.17 12.63
N TRP A 40 -6.21 19.23 13.05
CA TRP A 40 -7.50 19.13 13.73
C TRP A 40 -8.53 19.99 13.04
N ILE A 41 -9.72 19.43 12.87
CA ILE A 41 -10.92 20.19 12.52
C ILE A 41 -11.26 21.08 13.73
N SER A 42 -10.69 22.28 13.71
CA SER A 42 -10.74 23.24 14.81
C SER A 42 -11.78 24.34 14.57
N ASN A 43 -12.00 25.18 15.59
CA ASN A 43 -12.94 26.32 15.54
C ASN A 43 -12.64 27.37 14.46
N SER A 44 -11.51 27.27 13.76
CA SER A 44 -11.16 28.19 12.67
C SER A 44 -12.11 28.11 11.47
N VAL A 45 -12.78 26.97 11.31
CA VAL A 45 -13.97 26.84 10.46
C VAL A 45 -15.15 26.72 11.41
N ASP A 46 -16.11 27.64 11.31
CA ASP A 46 -17.36 27.55 12.08
C ASP A 46 -18.17 26.39 11.51
N ILE A 47 -17.86 25.16 11.96
CA ILE A 47 -18.47 23.92 11.49
C ILE A 47 -20.01 23.97 11.62
N ASN A 48 -20.52 24.77 12.56
CA ASN A 48 -21.95 25.00 12.77
C ASN A 48 -22.60 25.86 11.67
N LYS A 49 -21.80 26.53 10.82
CA LYS A 49 -22.25 27.25 9.62
C LYS A 49 -22.18 26.41 8.35
N VAL A 50 -21.68 25.17 8.41
CA VAL A 50 -21.66 24.25 7.28
C VAL A 50 -22.87 23.33 7.40
N ASP A 51 -23.91 23.60 6.62
CA ASP A 51 -25.13 22.78 6.61
C ASP A 51 -24.79 21.31 6.30
N GLY A 52 -25.28 20.40 7.14
CA GLY A 52 -25.02 18.95 7.03
C GLY A 52 -23.75 18.44 7.72
N SER A 53 -22.96 19.30 8.36
CA SER A 53 -21.71 18.89 9.03
C SER A 53 -21.89 18.08 10.32
N GLY A 54 -23.08 18.16 10.94
CA GLY A 54 -23.38 17.53 12.23
C GLY A 54 -22.52 18.02 13.40
N GLY A 55 -21.75 19.10 13.24
CA GLY A 55 -20.83 19.60 14.27
C GLY A 55 -19.67 18.65 14.58
N ILE A 56 -19.33 17.73 13.67
CA ILE A 56 -18.27 16.72 13.88
C ILE A 56 -16.91 17.41 14.02
N ARG A 57 -16.19 17.07 15.09
CA ARG A 57 -14.85 17.58 15.41
C ARG A 57 -13.92 16.40 15.64
N GLY A 58 -12.66 16.56 15.27
CA GLY A 58 -11.66 15.51 15.51
C GLY A 58 -10.34 15.74 14.80
N PRO A 59 -9.39 14.84 15.00
CA PRO A 59 -8.17 14.80 14.22
C PRO A 59 -8.50 14.47 12.76
N ILE A 60 -7.79 15.09 11.83
CA ILE A 60 -7.86 14.76 10.40
C ILE A 60 -7.24 13.37 10.18
N GLY A 61 -6.07 13.13 10.79
CA GLY A 61 -5.38 11.84 10.76
C GLY A 61 -4.77 11.49 9.39
N LEU A 62 -4.16 10.31 9.30
CA LEU A 62 -3.59 9.81 8.05
C LEU A 62 -4.63 9.14 7.12
N GLY A 63 -5.79 8.78 7.65
CA GLY A 63 -6.79 7.96 6.95
C GLY A 63 -6.44 6.46 6.95
N TYR A 64 -7.32 5.65 6.37
CA TYR A 64 -7.11 4.21 6.24
C TYR A 64 -5.90 3.88 5.36
N ARG A 65 -5.26 2.72 5.57
CA ARG A 65 -4.12 2.34 4.73
C ARG A 65 -4.59 2.06 3.31
N VAL A 66 -3.77 2.52 2.39
CA VAL A 66 -3.90 2.24 0.97
C VAL A 66 -2.64 1.53 0.47
N PRO A 67 -2.74 0.67 -0.55
CA PRO A 67 -1.56 0.10 -1.16
C PRO A 67 -0.67 1.21 -1.77
N CYS A 68 0.64 1.07 -1.59
CA CYS A 68 1.62 1.93 -2.22
C CYS A 68 2.76 1.07 -2.75
N MET A 69 3.14 1.26 -4.01
CA MET A 69 4.23 0.55 -4.67
C MET A 69 5.22 1.55 -5.26
N VAL A 70 6.51 1.34 -4.99
CA VAL A 70 7.60 2.11 -5.59
C VAL A 70 8.39 1.19 -6.52
N ILE A 71 8.33 1.49 -7.82
CA ILE A 71 8.89 0.66 -8.89
C ILE A 71 10.04 1.42 -9.53
N SER A 72 11.27 0.96 -9.27
CA SER A 72 12.50 1.61 -9.73
C SER A 72 13.63 0.59 -9.87
N PRO A 73 14.66 0.83 -10.69
CA PRO A 73 15.91 0.07 -10.65
C PRO A 73 16.57 0.03 -9.27
N TYR A 74 16.27 1.02 -8.41
CA TYR A 74 16.78 1.16 -7.04
C TYR A 74 15.89 0.53 -5.97
N SER A 75 14.69 0.04 -6.30
CA SER A 75 13.79 -0.66 -5.36
C SER A 75 13.73 -2.17 -5.60
N ARG A 76 14.74 -2.72 -6.30
CA ARG A 76 14.83 -4.14 -6.69
C ARG A 76 15.16 -5.03 -5.47
N SER A 77 14.93 -6.33 -5.62
CA SER A 77 15.20 -7.39 -4.64
C SER A 77 14.18 -7.57 -3.52
N GLY A 78 12.90 -7.31 -3.79
CA GLY A 78 11.82 -7.61 -2.81
C GLY A 78 11.85 -6.70 -1.59
N LEU A 79 12.35 -5.47 -1.76
CA LEU A 79 12.38 -4.44 -0.74
C LEU A 79 10.94 -4.12 -0.29
N MET A 80 10.56 -4.54 0.91
CA MET A 80 9.42 -4.02 1.65
C MET A 80 9.91 -2.96 2.66
N VAL A 81 9.13 -1.91 2.84
CA VAL A 81 9.44 -0.86 3.83
C VAL A 81 8.27 -0.78 4.78
N HIS A 82 8.57 -0.70 6.08
CA HIS A 82 7.56 -0.67 7.14
C HIS A 82 7.45 0.70 7.81
N ASP A 83 8.16 1.70 7.29
CA ASP A 83 8.02 3.08 7.73
C ASP A 83 6.58 3.56 7.52
N THR A 84 6.14 4.47 8.38
CA THR A 84 4.81 5.07 8.22
C THR A 84 4.87 6.10 7.09
N PHE A 85 4.08 5.88 6.05
CA PHE A 85 3.93 6.82 4.94
C PHE A 85 2.48 7.23 4.76
N ASP A 86 2.31 8.39 4.16
CA ASP A 86 1.03 8.89 3.68
C ASP A 86 1.21 9.54 2.29
N HIS A 87 0.15 10.12 1.72
CA HIS A 87 0.25 10.81 0.43
C HIS A 87 1.24 11.98 0.40
N THR A 88 1.46 12.64 1.53
CA THR A 88 2.42 13.75 1.64
C THR A 88 3.86 13.27 1.71
N SER A 89 4.13 12.00 2.03
CA SER A 89 5.45 11.40 1.90
C SER A 89 5.98 11.47 0.46
N GLN A 90 5.11 11.48 -0.55
CA GLN A 90 5.50 11.70 -1.96
C GLN A 90 6.04 13.13 -2.18
N LEU A 91 5.44 14.12 -1.52
CA LEU A 91 5.94 15.50 -1.53
C LEU A 91 7.27 15.62 -0.79
N ARG A 92 7.40 14.93 0.35
CA ARG A 92 8.68 14.87 1.10
C ARG A 92 9.79 14.21 0.29
N LEU A 93 9.48 13.23 -0.55
CA LEU A 93 10.47 12.63 -1.45
C LEU A 93 10.98 13.67 -2.46
N LEU A 94 10.09 14.47 -3.04
CA LEU A 94 10.48 15.55 -3.96
C LEU A 94 11.27 16.64 -3.24
N GLU A 95 10.87 17.01 -2.03
CA GLU A 95 11.61 17.95 -1.17
C GLU A 95 13.02 17.44 -0.89
N THR A 96 13.16 16.19 -0.47
CA THR A 96 14.44 15.57 -0.11
C THR A 96 15.33 15.39 -1.33
N ARG A 97 14.77 15.02 -2.48
CA ARG A 97 15.53 14.76 -3.71
C ARG A 97 15.91 16.01 -4.48
N PHE A 98 15.02 17.00 -4.54
CA PHE A 98 15.16 18.16 -5.42
C PHE A 98 15.21 19.50 -4.69
N GLY A 99 15.02 19.52 -3.36
CA GLY A 99 14.95 20.77 -2.58
C GLY A 99 13.64 21.55 -2.79
N ALA A 100 12.59 20.91 -3.33
CA ALA A 100 11.30 21.56 -3.54
C ALA A 100 10.59 21.82 -2.19
N PRO A 101 10.31 23.07 -1.80
CA PRO A 101 9.77 23.37 -0.48
C PRO A 101 8.33 22.88 -0.33
N VAL A 102 8.02 22.23 0.80
CA VAL A 102 6.64 21.82 1.16
C VAL A 102 6.19 22.58 2.42
N PRO A 103 5.84 23.88 2.30
CA PRO A 103 5.60 24.76 3.45
C PRO A 103 4.35 24.40 4.25
N ASN A 104 3.38 23.72 3.61
CA ASN A 104 2.09 23.38 4.22
C ASN A 104 2.10 22.03 4.94
N LEU A 105 3.24 21.32 4.94
CA LEU A 105 3.35 20.07 5.69
C LEU A 105 3.62 20.36 7.16
N THR A 106 2.67 19.98 8.01
CA THR A 106 2.70 20.33 9.43
C THR A 106 3.89 19.70 10.17
N PRO A 107 4.36 20.32 11.27
CA PRO A 107 5.42 19.74 12.09
C PRO A 107 5.09 18.34 12.63
N TRP A 108 3.83 18.09 12.98
CA TRP A 108 3.38 16.79 13.45
C TRP A 108 3.47 15.73 12.34
N ARG A 109 3.01 16.04 11.13
CA ARG A 109 3.05 15.08 10.04
C ARG A 109 4.49 14.76 9.64
N ARG A 110 5.39 15.76 9.69
CA ARG A 110 6.84 15.56 9.51
C ARG A 110 7.49 14.66 10.57
N SER A 111 6.94 14.60 11.79
CA SER A 111 7.47 13.75 12.86
C SER A 111 6.92 12.32 12.83
N VAL A 112 5.75 12.10 12.22
CA VAL A 112 5.10 10.79 12.17
C VAL A 112 5.35 10.06 10.85
N THR A 113 5.42 10.76 9.71
CA THR A 113 5.54 10.13 8.39
C THR A 113 6.92 10.31 7.75
N GLY A 114 7.43 9.26 7.10
CA GLY A 114 8.72 9.27 6.42
C GLY A 114 8.71 10.01 5.08
N ASP A 115 9.89 10.16 4.48
CA ASP A 115 10.12 10.86 3.21
C ASP A 115 10.22 9.93 1.98
N MET A 116 9.90 8.65 2.15
CA MET A 116 10.02 7.56 1.17
C MET A 116 11.43 7.25 0.67
N THR A 117 12.50 7.86 1.21
CA THR A 117 13.87 7.56 0.74
C THR A 117 14.29 6.12 1.03
N SER A 118 13.79 5.54 2.13
CA SER A 118 13.99 4.14 2.51
C SER A 118 13.37 3.14 1.52
N THR A 119 12.51 3.58 0.60
CA THR A 119 11.97 2.75 -0.49
C THR A 119 12.98 2.50 -1.62
N PHE A 120 14.17 3.10 -1.53
CA PHE A 120 15.26 2.93 -2.47
C PHE A 120 16.51 2.41 -1.76
N ASN A 121 17.20 1.46 -2.37
CA ASN A 121 18.50 0.99 -1.95
C ASN A 121 19.58 1.56 -2.89
N PHE A 122 20.14 2.71 -2.52
CA PHE A 122 21.23 3.36 -3.27
C PHE A 122 22.62 2.79 -2.94
N ALA A 123 22.74 1.88 -1.97
CA ALA A 123 24.01 1.23 -1.65
C ALA A 123 24.41 0.17 -2.69
N ILE A 124 23.46 -0.27 -3.52
CA ILE A 124 23.66 -1.26 -4.57
C ILE A 124 23.47 -0.59 -5.94
N PRO A 125 24.29 -0.92 -6.96
CA PRO A 125 24.07 -0.42 -8.32
C PRO A 125 22.65 -0.69 -8.82
N PRO A 126 22.05 0.23 -9.59
CA PRO A 126 20.69 0.04 -10.10
C PRO A 126 20.60 -1.22 -10.93
N ASN A 127 19.49 -1.95 -10.80
CA ASN A 127 19.21 -3.11 -11.65
C ASN A 127 18.07 -2.79 -12.63
N PRO A 128 18.38 -2.26 -13.83
CA PRO A 128 17.38 -1.88 -14.82
C PRO A 128 16.81 -3.08 -15.61
N SER A 129 17.31 -4.30 -15.37
CA SER A 129 16.83 -5.48 -16.10
C SER A 129 15.34 -5.71 -15.87
N ARG A 130 14.66 -6.24 -16.90
CA ARG A 130 13.25 -6.58 -16.82
C ARG A 130 13.01 -7.57 -15.67
N PRO A 131 12.04 -7.32 -14.76
CA PRO A 131 11.68 -8.29 -13.74
C PRO A 131 11.23 -9.62 -14.36
N ASN A 132 11.76 -10.73 -13.85
CA ASN A 132 11.25 -12.05 -14.18
C ASN A 132 9.98 -12.29 -13.35
N LEU A 133 8.81 -12.05 -13.96
CA LEU A 133 7.51 -12.23 -13.32
C LEU A 133 7.06 -13.70 -13.29
N GLY A 134 7.94 -14.64 -13.67
CA GLY A 134 7.58 -16.02 -13.90
C GLY A 134 6.56 -16.18 -15.03
N ARG A 135 5.94 -17.36 -15.09
CA ARG A 135 4.81 -17.63 -15.99
C ARG A 135 3.57 -17.89 -15.14
N PRO A 136 2.88 -16.85 -14.63
CA PRO A 136 1.72 -17.02 -13.74
C PRO A 136 0.60 -17.85 -14.39
N GLY A 137 0.43 -17.76 -15.71
CA GLY A 137 -0.49 -18.65 -16.45
C GLY A 137 -0.12 -20.13 -16.35
N LEU A 138 1.18 -20.47 -16.30
CA LEU A 138 1.64 -21.84 -16.11
C LEU A 138 1.39 -22.34 -14.68
N GLN A 139 1.52 -21.45 -13.69
CA GLN A 139 1.17 -21.74 -12.30
C GLN A 139 -0.35 -21.98 -12.15
N ALA A 140 -1.16 -21.21 -12.89
CA ALA A 140 -2.61 -21.37 -12.92
C ALA A 140 -3.09 -22.70 -13.55
N LEU A 141 -2.27 -23.35 -14.38
CA LEU A 141 -2.60 -24.68 -14.94
C LEU A 141 -2.88 -25.72 -13.85
N LYS A 142 -2.29 -25.58 -12.65
CA LYS A 142 -2.55 -26.48 -11.52
C LYS A 142 -3.95 -26.31 -10.94
N ALA A 143 -4.54 -25.12 -11.09
CA ALA A 143 -5.89 -24.80 -10.61
C ALA A 143 -6.97 -25.11 -11.65
N LEU A 144 -6.63 -25.15 -12.95
CA LEU A 144 -7.59 -25.41 -14.03
C LEU A 144 -8.41 -26.71 -13.87
N PRO A 145 -7.82 -27.86 -13.45
CA PRO A 145 -8.58 -29.09 -13.26
C PRO A 145 -9.69 -28.99 -12.20
N GLN A 146 -9.60 -28.03 -11.28
CA GLN A 146 -10.65 -27.77 -10.30
C GLN A 146 -11.57 -26.62 -10.75
N CYS A 147 -10.99 -25.52 -11.24
CA CYS A 147 -11.75 -24.32 -11.61
C CYS A 147 -12.67 -24.53 -12.82
N VAL A 148 -12.20 -25.23 -13.87
CA VAL A 148 -12.98 -25.40 -15.11
C VAL A 148 -14.21 -26.29 -14.87
N PRO A 149 -14.10 -27.48 -14.25
CA PRO A 149 -15.28 -28.27 -13.92
C PRO A 149 -16.23 -27.52 -12.99
N ASN A 150 -15.73 -26.79 -11.99
CA ASN A 150 -16.59 -26.05 -11.05
C ASN A 150 -17.30 -24.86 -11.69
N ALA A 151 -16.69 -24.18 -12.66
CA ALA A 151 -17.34 -23.11 -13.40
C ALA A 151 -18.49 -23.65 -14.28
N ILE A 152 -18.28 -24.80 -14.93
CA ILE A 152 -19.31 -25.44 -15.75
C ILE A 152 -20.42 -26.03 -14.86
N LEU A 153 -20.07 -26.79 -13.82
CA LEU A 153 -21.03 -27.46 -12.95
C LEU A 153 -21.80 -26.45 -12.07
N GLY A 154 -21.12 -25.47 -11.48
CA GLY A 154 -21.74 -24.49 -10.59
C GLY A 154 -22.38 -23.29 -11.29
N GLY A 155 -21.88 -22.90 -12.46
CA GLY A 155 -22.37 -21.73 -13.20
C GLY A 155 -23.21 -22.07 -14.42
N THR A 156 -22.70 -22.90 -15.33
CA THR A 156 -23.37 -23.18 -16.62
C THR A 156 -24.48 -24.22 -16.51
N LEU A 157 -24.29 -25.25 -15.69
CA LEU A 157 -25.23 -26.36 -15.53
C LEU A 157 -26.08 -26.23 -14.26
N GLU A 158 -25.79 -25.28 -13.37
CA GLU A 158 -26.48 -25.08 -12.07
C GLU A 158 -26.59 -26.38 -11.23
N LEU A 159 -25.56 -27.22 -11.28
CA LEU A 159 -25.42 -28.48 -10.53
C LEU A 159 -24.32 -28.38 -9.46
N PRO A 160 -24.46 -27.49 -8.45
CA PRO A 160 -23.41 -27.26 -7.45
C PRO A 160 -23.14 -28.48 -6.56
N SER A 161 -24.09 -29.40 -6.45
CA SER A 161 -23.96 -30.65 -5.68
C SER A 161 -22.99 -31.67 -6.31
N VAL A 162 -22.58 -31.46 -7.56
CA VAL A 162 -21.66 -32.35 -8.29
C VAL A 162 -20.30 -31.67 -8.57
N ALA A 163 -20.15 -30.40 -8.17
CA ALA A 163 -18.90 -29.66 -8.27
C ALA A 163 -17.81 -30.30 -7.37
N ILE A 164 -16.55 -30.20 -7.80
CA ILE A 164 -15.39 -30.64 -7.01
C ILE A 164 -15.33 -29.76 -5.75
N PRO A 165 -15.59 -30.31 -4.55
CA PRO A 165 -15.67 -29.50 -3.34
C PRO A 165 -14.30 -28.88 -3.07
N TYR A 166 -14.28 -27.58 -2.77
CA TYR A 166 -13.08 -26.94 -2.24
C TYR A 166 -12.76 -27.58 -0.89
N LYS A 167 -11.63 -28.28 -0.79
CA LYS A 167 -11.16 -28.81 0.49
C LYS A 167 -10.75 -27.65 1.37
N VAL A 168 -11.65 -27.24 2.25
CA VAL A 168 -11.34 -26.31 3.32
C VAL A 168 -10.30 -27.00 4.23
N PRO A 169 -9.15 -26.39 4.49
CA PRO A 169 -8.19 -26.93 5.45
C PRO A 169 -8.87 -27.20 6.80
N TYR A 170 -8.69 -28.41 7.35
CA TYR A 170 -9.20 -28.79 8.66
C TYR A 170 -8.04 -29.21 9.56
N PRO A 171 -7.93 -28.66 10.79
CA PRO A 171 -8.87 -27.72 11.42
C PRO A 171 -8.82 -26.33 10.79
N GLN A 172 -9.98 -25.68 10.66
CA GLN A 172 -10.03 -24.25 10.44
C GLN A 172 -9.64 -23.58 11.74
N VAL A 173 -8.38 -23.17 11.82
CA VAL A 173 -7.91 -22.26 12.84
C VAL A 173 -7.88 -20.86 12.26
N MET A 174 -8.32 -19.88 13.04
CA MET A 174 -8.00 -18.49 12.72
C MET A 174 -6.49 -18.41 12.48
N PRO A 175 -6.03 -17.80 11.38
CA PRO A 175 -4.61 -17.54 11.23
C PRO A 175 -4.17 -16.78 12.49
N PRO A 176 -3.12 -17.23 13.19
CA PRO A 176 -2.60 -16.43 14.29
C PRO A 176 -2.25 -15.07 13.69
N GLN A 177 -2.81 -14.00 14.27
CA GLN A 177 -2.35 -12.67 13.94
C GLN A 177 -0.86 -12.67 14.26
N GLU A 178 -0.04 -12.49 13.22
CA GLU A 178 1.40 -12.44 13.41
C GLU A 178 1.69 -11.34 14.44
N THR A 179 2.07 -11.74 15.66
CA THR A 179 2.39 -10.82 16.76
C THR A 179 3.62 -9.98 16.45
N SER A 180 4.35 -10.40 15.43
CA SER A 180 5.43 -9.74 14.75
C SER A 180 5.41 -10.32 13.34
N PRO A 181 5.50 -9.52 12.27
CA PRO A 181 5.53 -10.09 10.93
C PRO A 181 6.61 -11.17 10.91
N SER A 182 6.33 -12.37 10.39
CA SER A 182 7.39 -13.26 9.94
C SER A 182 8.11 -12.46 8.87
N ARG A 183 9.18 -11.79 9.31
CA ARG A 183 9.81 -10.66 8.65
C ARG A 183 10.49 -11.20 7.39
N GLY A 184 9.70 -11.38 6.34
CA GLY A 184 10.13 -11.80 5.01
C GLY A 184 10.96 -10.67 4.44
N ILE A 185 12.23 -10.69 4.79
CA ILE A 185 13.30 -9.74 4.54
C ILE A 185 13.11 -8.99 3.21
N PRO A 186 12.89 -7.68 3.26
CA PRO A 186 13.40 -6.72 2.29
C PRO A 186 14.93 -6.81 2.28
N SER A 187 15.55 -7.28 1.21
CA SER A 187 17.01 -7.32 1.15
C SER A 187 17.56 -5.88 1.04
N GLY A 188 17.89 -5.30 2.18
CA GLY A 188 18.76 -4.14 2.32
C GLY A 188 19.81 -4.49 3.37
N PRO A 189 21.11 -4.33 3.09
CA PRO A 189 22.17 -4.78 3.97
C PRO A 189 22.19 -3.97 5.27
N CYS A 190 22.48 -4.66 6.37
CA CYS A 190 23.18 -4.07 7.52
C CYS A 190 24.60 -3.62 7.12
#